data_AF-A0A822CF73-F1
#
_entry.id   AF-A0A822CF73-F1
#
_cell.length_a   1.000
_cell.length_b   1.000
_cell.length_c   1.000
_cell.angle_alpha   90.00
_cell.angle_beta   90.00
_cell.angle_gamma   90.00
#
_symmetry.space_group_name_H-M   'P 1'
#
loop_
_entity.id
_entity.type
_entity.pdbx_description
1 polymer ?
#
loop_
_entity_poly.entity_id
_entity_poly.type
_entity_poly.pdbx_seq_one_letter_code
_entity_poly.pdbx_strand_id
1 'polypeptide(L)'
;QSIQASCQNVLNPVHQCTRPAYIVVRYKSKQQCQNSNQRLEVVLNEHKQLLTDACRSCDIDICRSIDLLMQIVQYLTRQLSSTFLNENQALKIIEIGTQLFYSLLLVYNDKYNEYMQPLSEQLNSLYDTLGEIFVKSDPRQPQIILEYIVFNRANISRLIPYFNPNSLIASEKFIDIYKKLSKMFTFVEYKPYLLQMFRKFNVNQWFENPSNSNRRVTFIDALFNHFRSLIENYALAAKRNNPPGYDELPLIEQTNQLYDVSIGHMIQILNYSYPSQIGFLFRYIIESIQIMRKKQKIIQQQQHKTILPLEF
;
A
#
# COMPACT_ATOMS: atom_id res chain seq x y z
N GLN A 1 40.14 -31.65 -12.26
CA GLN A 1 41.17 -32.29 -13.11
C GLN A 1 41.68 -33.49 -12.36
N SER A 2 41.51 -34.70 -12.90
CA SER A 2 42.10 -35.92 -12.34
C SER A 2 43.46 -36.16 -12.98
N ILE A 3 44.48 -36.47 -12.18
CA ILE A 3 45.81 -36.84 -12.67
C ILE A 3 45.92 -38.36 -12.54
N GLN A 4 46.08 -39.05 -13.66
CA GLN A 4 46.37 -40.48 -13.69
C GLN A 4 47.87 -40.69 -13.95
N ALA A 5 48.54 -41.42 -13.07
CA ALA A 5 49.95 -41.79 -13.22
C ALA A 5 50.07 -43.31 -13.17
N SER A 6 50.64 -43.92 -14.22
CA SER A 6 50.86 -45.36 -14.32
C SER A 6 52.26 -45.74 -13.84
N CYS A 7 52.37 -46.84 -13.09
CA CYS A 7 53.65 -47.40 -12.67
C CYS A 7 54.29 -48.11 -13.88
N GLN A 8 55.47 -47.65 -14.33
CA GLN A 8 56.21 -48.26 -15.43
C GLN A 8 57.67 -48.49 -15.02
N ASN A 9 58.19 -49.69 -15.27
CA ASN A 9 59.61 -50.03 -15.10
C ASN A 9 60.13 -50.61 -16.40
N VAL A 10 61.13 -49.95 -17.00
CA VAL A 10 61.66 -50.27 -18.34
C VAL A 10 62.37 -51.63 -18.37
N LEU A 11 62.87 -52.12 -17.23
CA LEU A 11 63.67 -53.34 -17.15
C LEU A 11 62.86 -54.58 -16.74
N ASN A 12 61.67 -54.40 -16.15
CA ASN A 12 60.82 -55.52 -15.76
C ASN A 12 59.33 -55.15 -15.91
N PRO A 13 58.65 -55.66 -16.96
CA PRO A 13 57.29 -55.27 -17.29
C PRO A 13 56.22 -55.78 -16.31
N VAL A 14 56.56 -56.67 -15.38
CA VAL A 14 55.64 -57.20 -14.35
C VAL A 14 55.79 -56.48 -13.00
N HIS A 15 56.60 -55.42 -12.95
CA HIS A 15 56.85 -54.70 -11.71
C HIS A 15 55.58 -54.00 -11.18
N GLN A 16 55.16 -54.38 -9.97
CA GLN A 16 54.09 -53.71 -9.23
C GLN A 16 54.70 -52.71 -8.24
N CYS A 17 54.31 -51.44 -8.32
CA CYS A 17 54.74 -50.42 -7.37
C CYS A 17 54.17 -50.73 -5.97
N THR A 18 55.05 -50.95 -4.99
CA THR A 18 54.68 -51.36 -3.62
C THR A 18 54.53 -50.19 -2.63
N ARG A 19 54.86 -48.96 -3.05
CA ARG A 19 54.78 -47.75 -2.22
C ARG A 19 53.89 -46.69 -2.90
N PRO A 20 53.21 -45.82 -2.13
CA PRO A 20 52.41 -44.74 -2.69
C PRO A 20 53.28 -43.76 -3.50
N ALA A 21 52.76 -43.32 -4.64
CA ALA A 21 53.44 -42.34 -5.49
C ALA A 21 53.36 -40.94 -4.87
N TYR A 22 54.50 -40.26 -4.76
CA TYR A 22 54.56 -38.87 -4.34
C TYR A 22 54.52 -37.97 -5.57
N ILE A 23 53.37 -37.33 -5.82
CA ILE A 23 53.21 -36.37 -6.92
C ILE A 23 53.30 -34.96 -6.33
N VAL A 24 54.37 -34.23 -6.66
CA VAL A 24 54.54 -32.84 -6.24
C VAL A 24 53.92 -31.93 -7.28
N VAL A 25 52.72 -31.42 -7.00
CA VAL A 25 52.05 -30.45 -7.88
C VAL A 25 52.60 -29.05 -7.60
N ARG A 26 53.28 -28.46 -8.59
CA ARG A 26 53.72 -27.06 -8.55
C ARG A 26 52.74 -26.21 -9.35
N TYR A 27 52.08 -25.26 -8.70
CA TYR A 27 51.19 -24.31 -9.38
C TYR A 27 52.01 -23.13 -9.93
N LYS A 28 51.64 -22.62 -11.12
CA LYS A 28 52.32 -21.49 -11.76
C LYS A 28 51.97 -20.14 -11.12
N SER A 29 50.73 -19.97 -10.66
CA SER A 29 50.28 -18.78 -9.94
C SER A 29 49.03 -19.10 -9.12
N LYS A 30 48.85 -18.36 -8.03
CA LYS A 30 47.62 -18.36 -7.23
C LYS A 30 46.86 -17.11 -7.61
N GLN A 31 45.65 -17.25 -8.15
CA GLN A 31 44.80 -16.11 -8.46
C GLN A 31 43.72 -16.02 -7.38
N GLN A 32 43.64 -14.88 -6.70
CA GLN A 32 42.65 -14.63 -5.66
C GLN A 32 41.28 -14.42 -6.31
N CYS A 33 40.28 -15.21 -5.93
CA CYS A 33 38.90 -15.00 -6.38
C CYS A 33 38.40 -13.64 -5.89
N GLN A 34 38.30 -12.65 -6.78
CA GLN A 34 37.81 -11.31 -6.42
C GLN A 34 36.36 -11.35 -5.89
N ASN A 35 35.54 -12.26 -6.43
CA ASN A 35 34.14 -12.43 -6.03
C ASN A 35 33.96 -12.93 -4.58
N SER A 36 34.91 -13.71 -4.04
CA SER A 36 34.81 -14.16 -2.64
C SER A 36 35.13 -13.04 -1.65
N ASN A 37 36.05 -12.13 -2.00
CA ASN A 37 36.36 -10.97 -1.16
C ASN A 37 35.21 -9.96 -1.13
N GLN A 38 34.59 -9.68 -2.28
CA GLN A 38 33.41 -8.80 -2.34
C GLN A 38 32.24 -9.36 -1.52
N ARG A 39 31.97 -10.67 -1.63
CA ARG A 39 30.95 -11.32 -0.80
C ARG A 39 31.29 -11.26 0.68
N LEU A 40 32.56 -11.44 1.04
CA LEU A 40 33.01 -11.33 2.43
C LEU A 40 32.86 -9.89 2.96
N GLU A 41 33.16 -8.87 2.15
CA GLU A 41 32.94 -7.47 2.52
C GLU A 41 31.46 -7.14 2.71
N VAL A 42 30.58 -7.63 1.83
CA VAL A 42 29.13 -7.49 1.99
C VAL A 42 28.67 -8.13 3.29
N VAL A 43 29.07 -9.38 3.56
CA VAL A 43 28.70 -10.08 4.80
C VAL A 43 29.26 -9.38 6.04
N LEU A 44 30.49 -8.86 5.98
CA LEU A 44 31.08 -8.10 7.09
C LEU A 44 30.33 -6.77 7.34
N ASN A 45 29.88 -6.11 6.28
CA ASN A 45 29.10 -4.88 6.40
C ASN A 45 27.70 -5.15 6.94
N GLU A 46 27.01 -6.21 6.47
CA GLU A 46 25.73 -6.67 7.01
C GLU A 46 25.87 -7.05 8.49
N HIS A 47 26.94 -7.78 8.86
CA HIS A 47 27.17 -8.15 10.26
C HIS A 47 27.46 -6.94 11.15
N LYS A 48 28.23 -5.96 10.67
CA LYS A 48 28.45 -4.69 11.37
C LYS A 48 27.15 -3.89 11.54
N GLN A 49 26.29 -3.86 10.53
CA GLN A 49 24.97 -3.23 10.63
C GLN A 49 24.10 -3.92 11.66
N LEU A 50 24.01 -5.26 11.62
CA LEU A 50 23.26 -6.04 12.60
C LEU A 50 23.74 -5.82 14.05
N LEU A 51 25.06 -5.74 14.27
CA LEU A 51 25.61 -5.42 15.58
C LEU A 51 25.31 -3.98 15.99
N THR A 52 25.37 -3.03 15.06
CA THR A 52 25.02 -1.63 15.32
C THR A 52 23.55 -1.51 15.70
N ASP A 53 22.65 -2.19 14.98
CA ASP A 53 21.23 -2.21 15.26
C ASP A 53 20.91 -2.93 16.57
N ALA A 54 21.58 -4.04 16.88
CA ALA A 54 21.43 -4.74 18.15
C ALA A 54 21.94 -3.92 19.35
N CYS A 55 22.92 -3.04 19.14
CA CYS A 55 23.46 -2.14 20.15
C CYS A 55 22.79 -0.75 20.17
N ARG A 56 21.79 -0.47 19.32
CA ARG A 56 21.01 0.76 19.39
C ARG A 56 20.19 0.77 20.68
N SER A 57 20.70 1.43 21.70
CA SER A 57 19.93 1.73 22.91
C SER A 57 18.88 2.79 22.57
N CYS A 58 17.60 2.45 22.72
CA CYS A 58 16.55 3.46 22.72
C CYS A 58 16.74 4.36 23.95
N ASP A 59 16.54 5.67 23.78
CA ASP A 59 16.65 6.62 24.88
C ASP A 59 15.60 6.26 25.95
N ILE A 60 16.03 6.14 27.21
CA ILE A 60 15.17 5.75 28.33
C ILE A 60 13.99 6.73 28.48
N ASP A 61 14.21 8.01 28.20
CA ASP A 61 13.16 9.02 28.32
C ASP A 61 12.12 8.88 27.20
N ILE A 62 12.51 8.39 26.02
CA ILE A 62 11.60 8.05 24.94
C ILE A 62 10.76 6.82 25.33
N CYS A 63 11.38 5.76 25.85
CA CYS A 63 10.67 4.57 26.31
C CYS A 63 9.61 4.93 27.37
N ARG A 64 10.01 5.71 28.39
CA ARG A 64 9.10 6.20 29.44
C ARG A 64 7.94 7.02 28.86
N SER A 65 8.22 7.87 27.87
CA SER A 65 7.19 8.68 27.23
C SER A 65 6.16 7.82 26.50
N ILE A 66 6.60 6.77 25.80
CA ILE A 66 5.71 5.84 25.10
C ILE A 66 4.90 5.02 26.11
N ASP A 67 5.51 4.52 27.18
CA ASP A 67 4.78 3.81 28.25
C ASP A 67 3.72 4.69 28.92
N LEU A 68 4.02 5.97 29.14
CA LEU A 68 3.04 6.95 29.66
C LEU A 68 1.92 7.19 28.65
N LEU A 69 2.23 7.33 27.36
CA LEU A 69 1.22 7.47 26.31
C LEU A 69 0.30 6.24 26.25
N MET A 70 0.86 5.03 26.34
CA MET A 70 0.06 3.80 26.40
C MET A 70 -0.89 3.80 27.60
N GLN A 71 -0.42 4.19 28.78
CA GLN A 71 -1.27 4.29 29.98
C GLN A 71 -2.38 5.33 29.81
N ILE A 72 -2.08 6.49 29.22
CA ILE A 72 -3.08 7.52 28.92
C ILE A 72 -4.13 6.98 27.95
N VAL A 73 -3.72 6.34 26.86
CA VAL A 73 -4.66 5.78 25.86
C VAL A 73 -5.54 4.69 26.48
N GLN A 74 -4.95 3.82 27.30
CA GLN A 74 -5.71 2.79 28.03
C GLN A 74 -6.72 3.43 29.00
N TYR A 75 -6.32 4.47 29.72
CA TYR A 75 -7.22 5.21 30.61
C TYR A 75 -8.38 5.84 29.84
N LEU A 76 -8.10 6.56 28.74
CA LEU A 76 -9.13 7.18 27.90
C LEU A 76 -10.10 6.14 27.34
N THR A 77 -9.58 5.00 26.87
CA THR A 77 -10.38 3.89 26.34
C THR A 77 -11.32 3.31 27.41
N ARG A 78 -10.80 3.08 28.63
CA ARG A 78 -11.60 2.59 29.77
C ARG A 78 -12.69 3.58 30.17
N GLN A 79 -12.38 4.87 30.19
CA GLN A 79 -13.37 5.90 30.47
C GLN A 79 -14.48 5.86 29.42
N LEU A 80 -14.15 5.80 28.14
CA LEU A 80 -15.14 5.76 27.06
C LEU A 80 -16.06 4.52 27.14
N SER A 81 -15.56 3.41 27.68
CA SER A 81 -16.34 2.17 27.88
C SER A 81 -17.19 2.18 29.16
N SER A 82 -17.09 3.22 30.00
CA SER A 82 -17.84 3.31 31.25
C SER A 82 -19.32 3.61 31.00
N THR A 83 -20.21 2.83 31.62
CA THR A 83 -21.67 2.96 31.48
C THR A 83 -22.25 4.23 32.11
N PHE A 84 -21.45 4.97 32.87
CA PHE A 84 -21.87 6.20 33.57
C PHE A 84 -21.53 7.48 32.80
N LEU A 85 -20.94 7.36 31.62
CA LEU A 85 -20.40 8.50 30.89
C LEU A 85 -21.49 9.15 30.03
N ASN A 86 -21.66 10.46 30.16
CA ASN A 86 -22.64 11.20 29.35
C ASN A 86 -22.10 11.51 27.94
N GLU A 87 -22.99 11.75 26.97
CA GLU A 87 -22.61 11.96 25.56
C GLU A 87 -21.60 13.11 25.38
N ASN A 88 -21.76 14.21 26.11
CA ASN A 88 -20.84 15.35 26.03
C ASN A 88 -19.44 15.04 26.55
N GLN A 89 -19.31 14.24 27.61
CA GLN A 89 -18.02 13.76 28.09
C GLN A 89 -17.40 12.77 27.11
N ALA A 90 -18.21 11.90 26.50
CA ALA A 90 -17.74 10.93 25.53
C ALA A 90 -17.13 11.63 24.31
N LEU A 91 -17.82 12.65 23.79
CA LEU A 91 -17.34 13.49 22.69
C LEU A 91 -16.02 14.19 23.04
N LYS A 92 -15.86 14.71 24.26
CA LYS A 92 -14.59 15.32 24.70
C LYS A 92 -13.46 14.31 24.76
N ILE A 93 -13.71 13.10 25.25
CA ILE A 93 -12.71 12.02 25.28
C ILE A 93 -12.32 11.61 23.86
N ILE A 94 -13.30 11.47 22.95
CA ILE A 94 -13.07 11.22 21.53
C ILE A 94 -12.19 12.31 20.91
N GLU A 95 -12.49 13.58 21.20
CA GLU A 95 -11.71 14.71 20.71
C GLU A 95 -10.27 14.69 21.22
N ILE A 96 -10.06 14.46 22.52
CA ILE A 96 -8.72 14.36 23.13
C ILE A 96 -7.92 13.22 22.50
N GLY A 97 -8.51 12.02 22.37
CA GLY A 97 -7.83 10.89 21.73
C GLY A 97 -7.51 11.16 20.26
N THR A 98 -8.41 11.82 19.54
CA THR A 98 -8.19 12.23 18.15
C THR A 98 -7.05 13.25 18.03
N GLN A 99 -7.00 14.25 18.92
CA GLN A 99 -5.90 15.21 18.97
C GLN A 99 -4.56 14.54 19.28
N LEU A 100 -4.55 13.55 20.19
CA LEU A 100 -3.36 12.78 20.52
C LEU A 100 -2.85 12.01 19.30
N PHE A 101 -3.74 11.39 18.52
CA PHE A 101 -3.41 10.71 17.27
C PHE A 101 -2.69 11.63 16.28
N TYR A 102 -3.26 12.80 15.97
CA TYR A 102 -2.62 13.74 15.04
C TYR A 102 -1.34 14.36 15.60
N SER A 103 -1.24 14.54 16.91
CA SER A 103 -0.01 14.99 17.55
C SER A 103 1.10 13.95 17.40
N LEU A 104 0.77 12.66 17.58
CA LEU A 104 1.71 11.56 17.37
C LEU A 104 2.21 11.52 15.91
N LEU A 105 1.31 11.72 14.94
CA LEU A 105 1.66 11.80 13.52
C LEU A 105 2.62 12.96 13.18
N LEU A 106 2.56 14.08 13.93
CA LEU A 106 3.48 15.20 13.75
C LEU A 106 4.86 14.92 14.34
N VAL A 107 4.90 14.25 15.50
CA VAL A 107 6.15 13.90 16.19
C VAL A 107 6.89 12.80 15.43
N TYR A 108 6.15 11.85 14.87
CA TYR A 108 6.71 10.77 14.07
C TYR A 108 7.10 11.27 12.68
N ASN A 109 8.33 11.74 12.57
CA ASN A 109 8.97 12.12 11.32
C ASN A 109 9.98 11.03 10.95
N ASP A 110 10.25 10.82 9.65
CA ASP A 110 11.16 9.73 9.19
C ASP A 110 12.55 9.78 9.85
N LYS A 111 12.97 10.97 10.31
CA LYS A 111 14.21 11.20 11.06
C LYS A 111 14.29 10.47 12.41
N TYR A 112 13.16 10.16 13.04
CA TYR A 112 13.11 9.44 14.32
C TYR A 112 12.87 7.95 14.15
N ASN A 113 12.58 7.50 12.93
CA ASN A 113 12.22 6.12 12.65
C ASN A 113 13.35 5.12 13.02
N GLU A 114 14.60 5.51 12.80
CA GLU A 114 15.77 4.69 13.16
C GLU A 114 15.93 4.48 14.68
N TYR A 115 15.63 5.50 15.50
CA TYR A 115 15.72 5.42 16.97
C TYR A 115 14.49 4.75 17.58
N MET A 116 13.35 4.83 16.89
CA MET A 116 12.07 4.26 17.33
C MET A 116 11.87 2.83 16.86
N GLN A 117 12.78 2.27 16.05
CA GLN A 117 12.66 0.91 15.52
C GLN A 117 12.42 -0.15 16.60
N PRO A 118 13.11 -0.13 17.77
CA PRO A 118 12.83 -1.08 18.86
C PRO A 118 11.44 -0.91 19.48
N LEU A 119 10.82 0.27 19.38
CA LEU A 119 9.49 0.60 19.92
C LEU A 119 8.42 0.65 18.81
N SER A 120 8.76 0.25 17.58
CA SER A 120 7.88 0.41 16.41
C SER A 120 6.57 -0.35 16.55
N GLU A 121 6.59 -1.55 17.13
CA GLU A 121 5.39 -2.34 17.39
C GLU A 121 4.45 -1.65 18.39
N GLN A 122 5.00 -1.09 19.47
CA GLN A 122 4.22 -0.36 20.48
C GLN A 122 3.63 0.93 19.89
N LEU A 123 4.40 1.66 19.09
CA LEU A 123 3.93 2.84 18.38
C LEU A 123 2.84 2.51 17.36
N ASN A 124 3.00 1.44 16.59
CA ASN A 124 1.96 0.97 15.66
C ASN A 124 0.68 0.58 16.42
N SER A 125 0.81 -0.14 17.54
CA SER A 125 -0.31 -0.47 18.41
C SER A 125 -1.02 0.77 18.99
N LEU A 126 -0.26 1.82 19.34
CA LEU A 126 -0.82 3.11 19.75
C LEU A 126 -1.60 3.78 18.61
N TYR A 127 -1.05 3.83 17.39
CA TYR A 127 -1.75 4.36 16.22
C TYR A 127 -3.05 3.59 15.96
N ASP A 128 -3.00 2.27 16.00
CA ASP A 128 -4.17 1.41 15.79
C ASP A 128 -5.23 1.64 16.83
N THR A 129 -4.87 1.66 18.11
CA THR A 129 -5.82 1.90 19.21
C THR A 129 -6.44 3.29 19.08
N LEU A 130 -5.63 4.32 18.85
CA LEU A 130 -6.08 5.69 18.73
C LEU A 130 -6.98 5.90 17.50
N GLY A 131 -6.57 5.35 16.36
CA GLY A 131 -7.29 5.45 15.10
C GLY A 131 -8.61 4.69 15.11
N GLU A 132 -8.62 3.46 15.62
CA GLU A 132 -9.82 2.62 15.67
C GLU A 132 -10.86 3.15 16.66
N ILE A 133 -10.44 3.56 17.86
CA ILE A 133 -11.39 3.92 18.93
C ILE A 133 -11.82 5.37 18.82
N PHE A 134 -10.89 6.30 18.56
CA PHE A 134 -11.16 7.73 18.66
C PHE A 134 -11.40 8.34 17.28
N VAL A 135 -10.49 8.14 16.32
CA VAL A 135 -10.61 8.77 14.99
C VAL A 135 -11.83 8.25 14.22
N LYS A 136 -12.07 6.94 14.17
CA LYS A 136 -13.25 6.40 13.46
C LYS A 136 -14.58 6.80 14.11
N SER A 137 -14.57 7.11 15.40
CA SER A 137 -15.77 7.49 16.16
C SER A 137 -16.22 8.93 15.89
N ASP A 138 -15.36 9.79 15.35
CA ASP A 138 -15.74 11.16 14.98
C ASP A 138 -16.15 11.26 13.49
N PRO A 139 -17.42 11.57 13.19
CA PRO A 139 -17.94 11.63 11.82
C PRO A 139 -17.36 12.77 10.97
N ARG A 140 -16.60 13.70 11.57
CA ARG A 140 -15.90 14.78 10.84
C ARG A 140 -14.57 14.32 10.25
N GLN A 141 -14.01 13.23 10.76
CA GLN A 141 -12.66 12.77 10.44
C GLN A 141 -12.42 12.40 8.98
N PRO A 142 -13.36 11.82 8.20
CA PRO A 142 -13.08 11.49 6.81
C PRO A 142 -12.66 12.70 5.97
N GLN A 143 -13.21 13.88 6.25
CA GLN A 143 -12.82 15.11 5.58
C GLN A 143 -11.44 15.61 6.06
N ILE A 144 -11.22 15.61 7.38
CA ILE A 144 -9.96 16.06 7.99
C ILE A 144 -8.80 15.18 7.55
N ILE A 145 -8.99 13.86 7.54
CA ILE A 145 -8.00 12.89 7.05
C ILE A 145 -7.61 13.19 5.60
N LEU A 146 -8.58 13.49 4.74
CA LEU A 146 -8.31 13.80 3.34
C LEU A 146 -7.50 15.09 3.20
N GLU A 147 -7.81 16.11 3.99
CA GLU A 147 -7.03 17.36 4.05
C GLU A 147 -5.61 17.08 4.55
N TYR A 148 -5.47 16.28 5.61
CA TYR A 148 -4.18 15.90 6.17
C TYR A 148 -3.31 15.09 5.18
N ILE A 149 -3.91 14.18 4.41
CA ILE A 149 -3.24 13.43 3.33
C ILE A 149 -2.65 14.37 2.27
N VAL A 150 -3.34 15.46 1.94
CA VAL A 150 -2.85 16.46 0.97
C VAL A 150 -1.67 17.24 1.52
N PHE A 151 -1.70 17.60 2.82
CA PHE A 151 -0.65 18.41 3.45
C PHE A 151 0.56 17.59 3.91
N ASN A 152 0.37 16.34 4.34
CA ASN A 152 1.40 15.50 4.95
C ASN A 152 1.44 14.11 4.31
N ARG A 153 2.15 14.03 3.18
CA ARG A 153 2.19 12.84 2.31
C ARG A 153 2.91 11.64 2.94
N ALA A 154 3.84 11.86 3.87
CA ALA A 154 4.60 10.79 4.51
C ALA A 154 3.72 9.87 5.38
N ASN A 155 2.56 10.37 5.83
CA ASN A 155 1.67 9.68 6.76
C ASN A 155 0.43 9.05 6.10
N ILE A 156 0.35 9.04 4.77
CA ILE A 156 -0.81 8.53 4.04
C ILE A 156 -1.15 7.09 4.44
N SER A 157 -0.14 6.20 4.48
CA SER A 157 -0.33 4.79 4.84
C SER A 157 -0.92 4.59 6.24
N ARG A 158 -0.60 5.46 7.20
CA ARG A 158 -1.12 5.42 8.58
C ARG A 158 -2.54 5.97 8.67
N LEU A 159 -2.92 6.89 7.80
CA LEU A 159 -4.24 7.54 7.84
C LEU A 159 -5.34 6.74 7.15
N ILE A 160 -5.00 6.01 6.07
CA ILE A 160 -6.00 5.30 5.28
C ILE A 160 -6.81 4.29 6.10
N PRO A 161 -6.26 3.47 7.02
CA PRO A 161 -7.04 2.53 7.82
C PRO A 161 -8.25 3.16 8.51
N TYR A 162 -8.11 4.42 8.96
CA TYR A 162 -9.14 5.15 9.72
C TYR A 162 -10.02 6.06 8.86
N PHE A 163 -9.69 6.24 7.57
CA PHE A 163 -10.58 6.90 6.63
C PHE A 163 -11.88 6.08 6.47
N ASN A 164 -13.03 6.66 6.83
CA ASN A 164 -14.34 6.02 6.72
C ASN A 164 -15.38 6.98 6.13
N PRO A 165 -15.56 7.05 4.80
CA PRO A 165 -16.50 7.99 4.19
C PRO A 165 -17.96 7.74 4.58
N ASN A 166 -18.30 6.53 5.08
CA ASN A 166 -19.68 6.17 5.43
C ASN A 166 -20.13 6.70 6.79
N SER A 167 -19.22 7.20 7.64
CA SER A 167 -19.60 7.80 8.93
C SER A 167 -20.09 9.25 8.83
N LEU A 168 -20.03 9.84 7.63
CA LEU A 168 -20.42 11.24 7.41
C LEU A 168 -21.92 11.45 7.67
N ILE A 169 -22.23 12.40 8.55
CA ILE A 169 -23.61 12.82 8.81
C ILE A 169 -24.18 13.60 7.61
N ALA A 170 -23.36 14.43 6.96
CA ALA A 170 -23.77 15.27 5.84
C ALA A 170 -23.49 14.58 4.49
N SER A 171 -24.55 14.22 3.76
CA SER A 171 -24.41 13.52 2.48
C SER A 171 -23.71 14.31 1.37
N GLU A 172 -23.70 15.65 1.43
CA GLU A 172 -22.90 16.49 0.53
C GLU A 172 -21.41 16.17 0.66
N LYS A 173 -20.93 16.02 1.90
CA LYS A 173 -19.52 15.73 2.16
C LYS A 173 -19.08 14.39 1.59
N PHE A 174 -19.97 13.40 1.54
CA PHE A 174 -19.70 12.12 0.89
C PHE A 174 -19.36 12.31 -0.59
N ILE A 175 -20.17 13.10 -1.30
CA ILE A 175 -19.95 13.42 -2.71
C ILE A 175 -18.67 14.25 -2.88
N ASP A 176 -18.44 15.24 -2.02
CA ASP A 176 -17.27 16.11 -2.09
C ASP A 176 -15.95 15.34 -1.89
N ILE A 177 -15.92 14.42 -0.93
CA ILE A 177 -14.77 13.54 -0.71
C ILE A 177 -14.56 12.64 -1.94
N TYR A 178 -15.63 12.07 -2.51
CA TYR A 178 -15.54 11.27 -3.74
C TYR A 178 -14.93 12.08 -4.90
N LYS A 179 -15.41 13.33 -5.10
CA LYS A 179 -14.88 14.26 -6.12
C LYS A 179 -13.43 14.63 -5.86
N LYS A 180 -13.05 14.93 -4.62
CA LYS A 180 -11.68 15.26 -4.24
C LYS A 180 -10.73 14.09 -4.52
N LEU A 181 -11.08 12.87 -4.12
CA LEU A 181 -10.30 11.66 -4.43
C LEU A 181 -10.15 11.42 -5.93
N SER A 182 -11.20 11.69 -6.70
CA SER A 182 -11.17 11.56 -8.16
C SER A 182 -10.16 12.50 -8.81
N LYS A 183 -9.97 13.70 -8.24
CA LYS A 183 -8.96 14.67 -8.68
C LYS A 183 -7.54 14.28 -8.25
N MET A 184 -7.39 13.55 -7.15
CA MET A 184 -6.07 13.12 -6.67
C MET A 184 -5.37 12.12 -7.59
N PHE A 185 -6.11 11.47 -8.50
CA PHE A 185 -5.55 10.51 -9.47
C PHE A 185 -4.50 11.12 -10.41
N THR A 186 -4.49 12.44 -10.58
CA THR A 186 -3.49 13.16 -11.37
C THR A 186 -2.09 13.15 -10.74
N PHE A 187 -1.99 12.93 -9.42
CA PHE A 187 -0.71 12.90 -8.70
C PHE A 187 -0.25 11.47 -8.47
N VAL A 188 0.97 11.16 -8.88
CA VAL A 188 1.55 9.80 -8.82
C VAL A 188 1.61 9.26 -7.39
N GLU A 189 1.89 10.13 -6.43
CA GLU A 189 2.11 9.76 -5.01
C GLU A 189 0.86 9.19 -4.33
N TYR A 190 -0.34 9.56 -4.77
CA TYR A 190 -1.58 9.05 -4.17
C TYR A 190 -2.07 7.74 -4.80
N LYS A 191 -1.60 7.40 -6.01
CA LYS A 191 -2.11 6.27 -6.80
C LYS A 191 -2.10 4.91 -6.07
N PRO A 192 -1.05 4.54 -5.31
CA PRO A 192 -1.04 3.29 -4.56
C PRO A 192 -2.18 3.17 -3.54
N TYR A 193 -2.69 4.31 -3.07
CA TYR A 193 -3.62 4.43 -1.96
C TYR A 193 -5.07 4.65 -2.40
N LEU A 194 -5.29 5.25 -3.58
CA LEU A 194 -6.62 5.61 -4.07
C LEU A 194 -7.54 4.40 -4.17
N LEU A 195 -7.03 3.25 -4.61
CA LEU A 195 -7.84 2.03 -4.67
C LEU A 195 -8.42 1.65 -3.31
N GLN A 196 -7.59 1.66 -2.27
CA GLN A 196 -8.02 1.34 -0.91
C GLN A 196 -9.07 2.34 -0.42
N MET A 197 -8.90 3.63 -0.71
CA MET A 197 -9.84 4.67 -0.30
C MET A 197 -11.18 4.56 -1.04
N PHE A 198 -11.18 4.34 -2.36
CA PHE A 198 -12.40 4.20 -3.15
C PHE A 198 -13.22 2.96 -2.76
N ARG A 199 -12.56 1.84 -2.41
CA ARG A 199 -13.24 0.62 -1.93
C ARG A 199 -14.02 0.82 -0.63
N LYS A 200 -13.70 1.86 0.14
CA LYS A 200 -14.39 2.14 1.40
C LYS A 200 -15.73 2.85 1.23
N PHE A 201 -16.08 3.32 0.03
CA PHE A 201 -17.37 3.93 -0.22
C PHE A 201 -18.45 2.84 -0.29
N ASN A 202 -19.37 2.84 0.67
CA ASN A 202 -20.55 2.00 0.61
C ASN A 202 -21.65 2.74 -0.15
N VAL A 203 -21.55 2.70 -1.49
CA VAL A 203 -22.49 3.38 -2.38
C VAL A 203 -23.89 2.81 -2.16
N ASN A 204 -24.05 1.49 -2.04
CA ASN A 204 -25.35 0.90 -1.75
C ASN A 204 -26.02 1.53 -0.50
N GLN A 205 -25.36 1.47 0.66
CA GLN A 205 -25.89 2.05 1.91
C GLN A 205 -26.21 3.54 1.78
N TRP A 206 -25.37 4.31 1.08
CA TRP A 206 -25.62 5.73 0.86
C TRP A 206 -26.86 5.97 -0.01
N PHE A 207 -27.12 5.12 -1.01
CA PHE A 207 -28.29 5.21 -1.87
C PHE A 207 -29.58 4.72 -1.20
N GLU A 208 -29.52 3.71 -0.31
CA GLU A 208 -30.68 3.25 0.48
C GLU A 208 -31.25 4.37 1.36
N ASN A 209 -30.40 5.28 1.84
CA ASN A 209 -30.82 6.36 2.71
C ASN A 209 -31.75 7.36 1.97
N PRO A 210 -33.04 7.48 2.37
CA PRO A 210 -34.02 8.31 1.66
C PRO A 210 -33.69 9.81 1.71
N SER A 211 -32.97 10.26 2.74
CA SER A 211 -32.50 11.64 2.89
C SER A 211 -31.55 12.09 1.77
N ASN A 212 -31.01 11.14 1.00
CA ASN A 212 -30.07 11.40 -0.08
C ASN A 212 -30.73 11.48 -1.46
N SER A 213 -32.04 11.26 -1.57
CA SER A 213 -32.80 11.20 -2.83
C SER A 213 -32.50 12.37 -3.79
N ASN A 214 -32.54 13.61 -3.29
CA ASN A 214 -32.28 14.83 -4.06
C ASN A 214 -30.82 14.98 -4.53
N ARG A 215 -29.89 14.20 -3.96
CA ARG A 215 -28.45 14.26 -4.23
C ARG A 215 -27.94 13.08 -5.06
N ARG A 216 -28.79 12.08 -5.32
CA ARG A 216 -28.45 10.87 -6.10
C ARG A 216 -27.91 11.21 -7.49
N VAL A 217 -28.55 12.15 -8.19
CA VAL A 217 -28.11 12.63 -9.51
C VAL A 217 -26.74 13.30 -9.44
N THR A 218 -26.48 14.09 -8.40
CA THR A 218 -25.18 14.74 -8.18
C THR A 218 -24.06 13.73 -7.91
N PHE A 219 -24.35 12.63 -7.20
CA PHE A 219 -23.39 11.55 -7.04
C PHE A 219 -23.13 10.80 -8.35
N ILE A 220 -24.17 10.54 -9.13
CA ILE A 220 -24.05 9.90 -10.45
C ILE A 220 -23.15 10.74 -11.37
N ASP A 221 -23.33 12.06 -11.40
CA ASP A 221 -22.43 12.97 -12.11
C ASP A 221 -20.98 12.90 -11.59
N ALA A 222 -20.79 12.86 -10.27
CA ALA A 222 -19.45 12.69 -9.68
C ALA A 222 -18.78 11.37 -10.11
N LEU A 223 -19.55 10.28 -10.17
CA LEU A 223 -19.09 8.96 -10.63
C LEU A 223 -18.72 8.97 -12.11
N PHE A 224 -19.52 9.62 -12.97
CA PHE A 224 -19.19 9.77 -14.39
C PHE A 224 -17.93 10.61 -14.61
N ASN A 225 -17.78 11.71 -13.88
CA ASN A 225 -16.58 12.54 -13.94
C ASN A 225 -15.33 11.78 -13.47
N HIS A 226 -15.46 10.95 -12.43
CA HIS A 226 -14.38 10.04 -12.01
C HIS A 226 -14.02 9.04 -13.12
N PHE A 227 -15.02 8.36 -13.68
CA PHE A 227 -14.82 7.37 -14.73
C PHE A 227 -14.17 7.98 -15.98
N ARG A 228 -14.59 9.18 -16.38
CA ARG A 228 -13.97 9.95 -17.46
C ARG A 228 -12.51 10.28 -17.16
N SER A 229 -12.20 10.72 -15.93
CA SER A 229 -10.82 10.98 -15.50
C SER A 229 -9.95 9.73 -15.58
N LEU A 230 -10.48 8.54 -15.25
CA LEU A 230 -9.76 7.27 -15.42
C LEU A 230 -9.43 7.02 -16.90
N ILE A 231 -10.37 7.26 -17.82
CA ILE A 231 -10.16 7.11 -19.28
C ILE A 231 -9.08 8.06 -19.77
N GLU A 232 -9.18 9.33 -19.43
CA GLU A 232 -8.23 10.35 -19.86
C GLU A 232 -6.82 10.05 -19.35
N ASN A 233 -6.68 9.67 -18.08
CA ASN A 233 -5.38 9.32 -17.51
C ASN A 233 -4.82 8.01 -18.08
N TYR A 234 -5.68 7.05 -18.41
CA TYR A 234 -5.27 5.81 -19.08
C TYR A 234 -4.74 6.08 -20.49
N ALA A 235 -5.47 6.88 -21.28
CA ALA A 235 -5.07 7.28 -22.62
C ALA A 235 -3.76 8.08 -22.61
N LEU A 236 -3.54 8.91 -21.59
CA LEU A 236 -2.27 9.61 -21.39
C LEU A 236 -1.13 8.67 -21.02
N ALA A 237 -1.37 7.68 -20.15
CA ALA A 237 -0.37 6.69 -19.78
C ALA A 237 0.07 5.87 -21.01
N ALA A 238 -0.88 5.40 -21.83
CA ALA A 238 -0.60 4.61 -23.03
C ALA A 238 0.15 5.39 -24.14
N LYS A 239 0.15 6.73 -24.09
CA LYS A 239 0.82 7.60 -25.07
C LYS A 239 2.21 8.07 -24.64
N ARG A 240 2.64 7.80 -23.40
CA ARG A 240 3.97 8.24 -22.95
C ARG A 240 5.04 7.32 -23.52
N ASN A 241 5.95 7.89 -24.31
CA ASN A 241 7.24 7.26 -24.59
C ASN A 241 8.06 7.29 -23.32
N ASN A 242 8.01 6.22 -22.52
CA ASN A 242 8.73 6.21 -21.27
C ASN A 242 10.24 6.10 -21.47
N PRO A 243 11.04 6.82 -20.67
CA PRO A 243 12.46 6.58 -20.60
C PRO A 243 12.74 5.13 -20.15
N PRO A 244 13.83 4.51 -20.62
CA PRO A 244 14.18 3.15 -20.23
C PRO A 244 14.33 3.05 -18.71
N GLY A 245 13.56 2.15 -18.08
CA GLY A 245 13.59 1.90 -16.62
C GLY A 245 12.32 2.28 -15.84
N TYR A 246 11.29 2.83 -16.49
CA TYR A 246 9.98 3.05 -15.87
C TYR A 246 9.00 1.91 -16.22
N ASP A 247 8.69 1.05 -15.25
CA ASP A 247 7.69 0.00 -15.42
C ASP A 247 6.27 0.59 -15.48
N GLU A 248 5.59 0.47 -16.62
CA GLU A 248 4.19 0.90 -16.81
C GLU A 248 3.16 -0.07 -16.23
N LEU A 249 3.55 -1.32 -16.05
CA LEU A 249 2.69 -2.40 -15.57
C LEU A 249 1.92 -2.04 -14.27
N PRO A 250 2.56 -1.48 -13.23
CA PRO A 250 1.87 -1.13 -11.99
C PRO A 250 0.78 -0.07 -12.20
N LEU A 251 0.99 0.87 -13.12
CA LEU A 251 0.04 1.96 -13.36
C LEU A 251 -1.20 1.47 -14.12
N ILE A 252 -1.01 0.64 -15.13
CA ILE A 252 -2.10 0.02 -15.89
C ILE A 252 -2.94 -0.86 -14.97
N GLU A 253 -2.29 -1.66 -14.13
CA GLU A 253 -2.98 -2.54 -13.17
C GLU A 253 -3.79 -1.74 -12.15
N GLN A 254 -3.21 -0.71 -11.53
CA GLN A 254 -3.92 0.15 -10.58
C GLN A 254 -5.11 0.87 -11.22
N THR A 255 -4.97 1.34 -12.46
CA THR A 255 -6.06 1.99 -13.19
C THR A 255 -7.19 0.98 -13.50
N ASN A 256 -6.84 -0.25 -13.89
CA ASN A 256 -7.81 -1.33 -14.08
C ASN A 256 -8.58 -1.67 -12.80
N GLN A 257 -7.89 -1.73 -11.67
CA GLN A 257 -8.51 -1.99 -10.37
C GLN A 257 -9.46 -0.85 -9.96
N LEU A 258 -9.13 0.42 -10.29
CA LEU A 258 -10.03 1.56 -10.06
C LEU A 258 -11.25 1.56 -10.99
N TYR A 259 -11.09 1.09 -12.23
CA TYR A 259 -12.23 0.82 -13.11
C TYR A 259 -13.17 -0.23 -12.50
N ASP A 260 -12.64 -1.30 -11.93
CA ASP A 260 -13.46 -2.33 -11.27
C ASP A 260 -14.28 -1.76 -10.13
N VAL A 261 -13.68 -0.91 -9.29
CA VAL A 261 -14.39 -0.25 -8.20
C VAL A 261 -15.47 0.68 -8.73
N SER A 262 -15.17 1.47 -9.77
CA SER A 262 -16.15 2.35 -10.41
C SER A 262 -17.34 1.59 -10.99
N ILE A 263 -17.08 0.48 -11.69
CA ILE A 263 -18.11 -0.42 -12.22
C ILE A 263 -18.93 -1.02 -11.08
N GLY A 264 -18.29 -1.44 -10.00
CA GLY A 264 -18.96 -1.93 -8.79
C GLY A 264 -19.95 -0.90 -8.24
N HIS A 265 -19.54 0.37 -8.14
CA HIS A 265 -20.43 1.46 -7.75
C HIS A 265 -21.60 1.64 -8.74
N MET A 266 -21.35 1.59 -10.05
CA MET A 266 -22.43 1.67 -11.07
C MET A 266 -23.44 0.53 -10.95
N ILE A 267 -22.97 -0.70 -10.72
CA ILE A 267 -23.84 -1.88 -10.52
C ILE A 267 -24.69 -1.70 -9.27
N GLN A 268 -24.12 -1.21 -8.17
CA GLN A 268 -24.88 -0.93 -6.95
C GLN A 268 -26.00 0.10 -7.21
N ILE A 269 -25.73 1.13 -8.02
CA ILE A 269 -26.73 2.14 -8.40
C ILE A 269 -27.84 1.54 -9.29
N LEU A 270 -27.52 0.60 -10.18
CA LEU A 270 -28.51 -0.04 -11.06
C LEU A 270 -29.63 -0.79 -10.31
N ASN A 271 -29.42 -1.14 -9.04
CA ASN A 271 -30.43 -1.79 -8.20
C ASN A 271 -31.60 -0.85 -7.81
N TYR A 272 -31.48 0.46 -8.07
CA TYR A 272 -32.50 1.45 -7.73
C TYR A 272 -33.28 1.93 -8.95
N SER A 273 -34.53 2.34 -8.71
CA SER A 273 -35.40 2.90 -9.75
C SER A 273 -34.91 4.28 -10.20
N TYR A 274 -34.27 4.34 -11.36
CA TYR A 274 -33.85 5.58 -12.03
C TYR A 274 -34.64 5.85 -13.30
N PRO A 275 -34.61 7.10 -13.81
CA PRO A 275 -35.00 7.37 -15.18
C PRO A 275 -34.32 6.37 -16.11
N SER A 276 -35.11 5.78 -17.01
CA SER A 276 -34.68 4.68 -17.89
C SER A 276 -33.33 4.97 -18.58
N GLN A 277 -33.11 6.22 -18.97
CA GLN A 277 -31.89 6.71 -19.61
C GLN A 277 -30.61 6.48 -18.80
N ILE A 278 -30.62 6.72 -17.48
CA ILE A 278 -29.42 6.53 -16.63
C ILE A 278 -29.13 5.03 -16.49
N GLY A 279 -30.18 4.23 -16.29
CA GLY A 279 -30.04 2.77 -16.21
C GLY A 279 -29.49 2.17 -17.51
N PHE A 280 -29.99 2.64 -18.67
CA PHE A 280 -29.47 2.24 -19.98
C PHE A 280 -28.00 2.64 -20.16
N LEU A 281 -27.63 3.86 -19.77
CA LEU A 281 -26.26 4.35 -19.88
C LEU A 281 -25.28 3.50 -19.06
N PHE A 282 -25.60 3.20 -17.80
CA PHE A 282 -24.75 2.33 -16.98
C PHE A 282 -24.64 0.93 -17.56
N ARG A 283 -25.75 0.31 -17.98
CA ARG A 283 -25.71 -1.02 -18.62
C ARG A 283 -24.81 -1.02 -19.86
N TYR A 284 -24.97 -0.04 -20.74
CA TYR A 284 -24.18 0.07 -21.95
C TYR A 284 -22.68 0.24 -21.66
N ILE A 285 -22.32 1.09 -20.69
CA ILE A 285 -20.93 1.27 -20.27
C ILE A 285 -20.36 -0.02 -19.69
N ILE A 286 -21.09 -0.69 -18.80
CA ILE A 286 -20.66 -1.94 -18.17
C ILE A 286 -20.43 -3.01 -19.24
N GLU A 287 -21.39 -3.20 -20.15
CA GLU A 287 -21.31 -4.16 -21.26
C GLU A 287 -20.13 -3.85 -22.19
N SER A 288 -19.94 -2.58 -22.55
CA SER A 288 -18.83 -2.14 -23.40
C SER A 288 -17.48 -2.48 -22.77
N ILE A 289 -17.30 -2.20 -21.47
CA ILE A 289 -16.05 -2.52 -20.77
C ILE A 289 -15.82 -4.03 -20.69
N GLN A 290 -16.86 -4.82 -20.43
CA GLN A 290 -16.75 -6.28 -20.39
C GLN A 290 -16.33 -6.85 -21.76
N ILE A 291 -16.91 -6.34 -22.85
CA ILE A 291 -16.53 -6.71 -24.22
C ILE A 291 -15.06 -6.35 -24.48
N MET A 292 -14.64 -5.13 -24.14
CA MET A 292 -13.26 -4.68 -24.33
C MET A 292 -12.26 -5.56 -23.58
N ARG A 293 -12.54 -5.89 -22.32
CA ARG A 293 -11.68 -6.78 -21.51
C ARG A 293 -11.63 -8.19 -22.07
N LYS A 294 -12.75 -8.71 -22.57
CA LYS A 294 -12.79 -10.04 -23.21
C LYS A 294 -11.91 -10.04 -24.47
N LYS A 295 -12.00 -9.01 -25.30
CA LYS A 295 -11.15 -8.83 -26.49
C LYS A 295 -9.67 -8.74 -26.10
N GLN A 296 -9.33 -7.96 -25.09
CA GLN A 296 -7.98 -7.79 -24.57
C GLN A 296 -7.36 -9.11 -24.07
N LYS A 297 -8.12 -9.91 -23.31
CA LYS A 297 -7.68 -11.25 -22.87
C LYS A 297 -7.37 -12.18 -24.04
N ILE A 298 -8.19 -12.16 -25.09
CA ILE A 298 -7.97 -12.96 -26.30
C ILE A 298 -6.67 -12.54 -26.99
N ILE A 299 -6.41 -11.23 -27.12
CA ILE A 299 -5.19 -10.74 -27.77
C ILE A 299 -3.95 -11.08 -26.94
N GLN A 300 -4.02 -10.95 -25.60
CA GLN A 300 -2.92 -11.34 -24.70
C GLN A 300 -2.59 -12.84 -24.79
N GLN A 301 -3.62 -13.70 -24.90
CA GLN A 301 -3.45 -15.14 -25.07
C GLN A 301 -2.80 -15.51 -26.42
N GLN A 302 -3.08 -14.74 -27.48
CA GLN A 302 -2.53 -14.98 -28.81
C GLN A 302 -1.09 -14.49 -28.99
N GLN A 303 -0.63 -13.51 -28.20
CA GLN A 303 0.65 -12.83 -28.44
C GLN A 303 1.80 -13.22 -27.49
N HIS A 304 1.59 -14.08 -26.48
CA HIS A 304 2.62 -14.45 -25.47
C HIS A 304 3.45 -13.25 -24.96
N LYS A 305 2.82 -12.07 -24.85
CA LYS A 305 3.45 -10.82 -24.41
C LYS A 305 2.55 -10.06 -23.44
N THR A 306 3.23 -9.19 -22.71
CA THR A 306 2.79 -8.26 -21.65
C THR A 306 1.39 -7.68 -21.80
N ILE A 307 0.78 -7.38 -20.65
CA ILE A 307 -0.57 -6.81 -20.48
C ILE A 307 -0.80 -5.68 -21.50
N LEU A 308 -1.48 -6.00 -22.60
CA LEU A 308 -1.90 -5.02 -23.59
C LEU A 308 -2.89 -4.04 -22.98
N PRO A 309 -2.90 -2.76 -23.35
CA PRO A 309 -3.86 -1.80 -22.81
C PRO A 309 -5.30 -1.97 -23.34
N LEU A 310 -6.30 -1.49 -22.59
CA LEU A 310 -7.70 -1.35 -23.03
C LEU A 310 -7.78 -0.20 -24.05
N GLU A 311 -8.02 -0.52 -25.32
CA GLU A 311 -8.39 0.49 -26.31
C GLU A 311 -9.85 0.88 -26.08
N PHE A 312 -10.06 2.07 -25.51
CA PHE A 312 -11.36 2.69 -25.28
C PHE A 312 -11.84 3.49 -26.49
#